data_AF-A0A352INH3-F1
#
_entry.id   AF-A0A352INH3-F1
#
_cell.length_a   1.000
_cell.length_b   1.000
_cell.length_c   1.000
_cell.angle_alpha   90.00
_cell.angle_beta   90.00
_cell.angle_gamma   90.00
#
_symmetry.space_group_name_H-M   'P 1'
#
loop_
_entity.id
_entity.type
_entity.pdbx_description
1 polymer ?
#
loop_
_entity_poly.entity_id
_entity_poly.type
_entity_poly.pdbx_seq_one_letter_code
_entity_poly.pdbx_strand_id
1 'polypeptide(L)'
;RLFLLEADGGRLPGKTEYSAGELVIEPWEPATASDEALSRAFGLLVDAHYRTSPADLRQWLDDPAARSWRARIGDQTVGVLWCALEGGLPDELAQQVSLGTRRIRGHLLPQSLASHSGYPEAAVLRGLRVVRIAVSDEVRRAGIGQSMVQAARAYAAEQDVDYLGTSFGGSADLLAFWQTCGLHVVRVGLQQEASSGEYPLQMVAGFSQAGRDLEGRIRNRLADHWLTLLPGNWQGLEPTLLAGITADLPTGPTLDKDDLRDLRNFANGHRGFQVTVP
;
A
#
# COMPACT_ATOMS: atom_id res chain seq x y z
N ARG A 1 -11.85 11.89 -29.47
CA ARG A 1 -12.58 11.94 -28.19
C ARG A 1 -11.57 12.05 -27.05
N LEU A 2 -11.02 13.25 -26.82
CA LEU A 2 -9.72 13.45 -26.16
C LEU A 2 -9.72 13.37 -24.61
N PHE A 3 -10.89 13.18 -23.97
CA PHE A 3 -10.97 13.31 -22.52
C PHE A 3 -11.67 12.15 -21.79
N LEU A 4 -12.20 11.12 -22.47
CA LEU A 4 -12.87 9.96 -21.83
C LEU A 4 -13.78 10.34 -20.62
N LEU A 5 -14.41 11.53 -20.68
CA LEU A 5 -15.28 12.06 -19.61
C LEU A 5 -16.66 11.40 -19.64
N GLU A 6 -16.99 10.70 -20.71
CA GLU A 6 -18.05 9.71 -20.76
C GLU A 6 -17.46 8.35 -20.36
N ALA A 7 -16.95 8.26 -19.12
CA ALA A 7 -17.14 7.00 -18.39
C ALA A 7 -18.62 6.97 -18.01
N ASP A 8 -19.50 6.83 -19.02
CA ASP A 8 -20.83 6.32 -18.76
C ASP A 8 -20.56 5.01 -18.04
N GLY A 9 -21.00 4.92 -16.79
CA GLY A 9 -21.20 3.67 -16.08
C GLY A 9 -22.27 2.88 -16.80
N GLY A 10 -22.01 2.56 -18.08
CA GLY A 10 -22.79 1.68 -18.91
C GLY A 10 -22.91 0.43 -18.08
N ARG A 11 -24.16 0.13 -17.69
CA ARG A 11 -24.52 -1.01 -16.86
C ARG A 11 -23.56 -2.14 -17.16
N LEU A 12 -22.66 -2.40 -16.21
CA LEU A 12 -21.93 -3.65 -16.19
C LEU A 12 -23.01 -4.74 -16.26
N PRO A 13 -22.89 -5.67 -17.21
CA PRO A 13 -23.91 -6.68 -17.37
C PRO A 13 -24.00 -7.47 -16.06
N GLY A 14 -25.22 -7.59 -15.53
CA GLY A 14 -25.44 -8.12 -14.17
C GLY A 14 -24.84 -9.51 -13.97
N LYS A 15 -24.67 -9.91 -12.69
CA LYS A 15 -24.10 -11.17 -12.13
C LYS A 15 -24.14 -12.46 -12.97
N THR A 16 -25.02 -12.57 -13.96
CA THR A 16 -25.22 -13.69 -14.89
C THR A 16 -24.39 -13.65 -16.18
N GLU A 17 -23.65 -12.58 -16.49
CA GLU A 17 -22.94 -12.44 -17.78
C GLU A 17 -21.41 -12.61 -17.74
N TYR A 18 -20.80 -12.87 -16.57
CA TYR A 18 -19.49 -13.53 -16.55
C TYR A 18 -19.70 -14.96 -17.01
N SER A 19 -19.70 -15.18 -18.33
CA SER A 19 -19.67 -16.52 -18.90
C SER A 19 -18.45 -17.28 -18.33
N ALA A 20 -18.45 -18.61 -18.46
CA ALA A 20 -17.41 -19.53 -17.97
C ALA A 20 -16.01 -19.36 -18.61
N GLY A 21 -15.52 -18.13 -18.69
CA GLY A 21 -14.18 -17.78 -19.11
C GLY A 21 -13.19 -17.93 -17.97
N GLU A 22 -12.00 -18.41 -18.28
CA GLU A 22 -10.89 -18.48 -17.36
C GLU A 22 -10.42 -17.06 -16.98
N LEU A 23 -10.10 -16.85 -15.71
CA LEU A 23 -9.46 -15.62 -15.25
C LEU A 23 -8.03 -15.58 -15.79
N VAL A 24 -7.72 -14.57 -16.62
CA VAL A 24 -6.36 -14.36 -17.13
C VAL A 24 -5.81 -13.07 -16.56
N ILE A 25 -4.60 -13.15 -16.00
CA ILE A 25 -3.83 -12.00 -15.52
C ILE A 25 -2.62 -11.86 -16.42
N GLU A 26 -2.43 -10.68 -16.98
CA GLU A 26 -1.35 -10.41 -17.91
C GLU A 26 -0.72 -9.04 -17.67
N PRO A 27 0.57 -8.87 -18.03
CA PRO A 27 1.14 -7.55 -18.25
C PRO A 27 0.30 -6.78 -19.27
N TRP A 28 0.11 -5.48 -19.03
CA TRP A 28 -0.72 -4.66 -19.88
C TRP A 28 -0.11 -3.28 -20.08
N GLU A 29 -0.11 -2.83 -21.34
CA GLU A 29 0.34 -1.51 -21.77
C GLU A 29 -0.87 -0.66 -22.14
N PRO A 30 -1.30 0.28 -21.28
CA PRO A 30 -2.51 1.06 -21.54
C PRO A 30 -2.37 1.98 -22.76
N ALA A 31 -1.15 2.41 -23.10
CA ALA A 31 -0.87 3.30 -24.22
C ALA A 31 -1.08 2.65 -25.61
N THR A 32 -1.05 1.32 -25.70
CA THR A 32 -1.27 0.55 -26.94
C THR A 32 -2.64 -0.13 -26.97
N ALA A 33 -3.44 0.02 -25.91
CA ALA A 33 -4.75 -0.57 -25.79
C ALA A 33 -5.79 0.12 -26.69
N SER A 34 -6.87 -0.60 -27.04
CA SER A 34 -8.02 0.03 -27.69
C SER A 34 -8.71 1.02 -26.75
N ASP A 35 -9.34 2.06 -27.32
CA ASP A 35 -10.12 3.06 -26.58
C ASP A 35 -11.13 2.42 -25.62
N GLU A 36 -11.77 1.32 -26.04
CA GLU A 36 -12.76 0.60 -25.23
C GLU A 36 -12.12 -0.09 -24.02
N ALA A 37 -10.98 -0.78 -24.20
CA ALA A 37 -10.29 -1.46 -23.11
C ALA A 37 -9.70 -0.45 -22.11
N LEU A 38 -9.15 0.65 -22.61
CA LEU A 38 -8.62 1.74 -21.79
C LEU A 38 -9.74 2.43 -21.00
N SER A 39 -10.87 2.74 -21.66
CA SER A 39 -12.03 3.35 -21.02
C SER A 39 -12.56 2.47 -19.88
N ARG A 40 -12.72 1.16 -20.11
CA ARG A 40 -13.15 0.22 -19.07
C ARG A 40 -12.18 0.16 -17.89
N ALA A 41 -10.88 0.06 -18.15
CA ALA A 41 -9.89 0.03 -17.08
C ALA A 41 -9.83 1.34 -16.29
N PHE A 42 -9.94 2.49 -16.96
CA PHE A 42 -9.99 3.79 -16.31
C PHE A 42 -11.26 3.96 -15.49
N GLY A 43 -12.41 3.48 -15.99
CA GLY A 43 -13.67 3.40 -15.25
C GLY A 43 -13.51 2.65 -13.93
N LEU A 44 -12.89 1.45 -13.96
CA LEU A 44 -12.58 0.71 -12.72
C LEU A 44 -11.73 1.52 -11.73
N LEU A 45 -10.74 2.28 -12.21
CA LEU A 45 -9.90 3.13 -11.35
C LEU A 45 -10.69 4.28 -10.75
N VAL A 46 -11.59 4.91 -11.52
CA VAL A 46 -12.49 5.98 -11.05
C VAL A 46 -13.44 5.44 -9.99
N ASP A 47 -14.07 4.30 -10.22
CA ASP A 47 -15.04 3.70 -9.29
C ASP A 47 -14.38 3.25 -7.98
N ALA A 48 -13.18 2.68 -8.06
CA ALA A 48 -12.45 2.20 -6.88
C ALA A 48 -11.78 3.32 -6.09
N HIS A 49 -11.50 4.47 -6.71
CA HIS A 49 -10.78 5.56 -6.07
C HIS A 49 -11.46 6.89 -6.36
N TYR A 50 -12.09 7.45 -5.33
CA TYR A 50 -12.83 8.72 -5.34
C TYR A 50 -12.04 9.96 -5.83
N ARG A 51 -10.73 9.82 -6.14
CA ARG A 51 -9.82 10.90 -6.59
C ARG A 51 -9.09 10.59 -7.89
N THR A 52 -9.59 9.68 -8.72
CA THR A 52 -9.03 9.51 -10.07
C THR A 52 -9.38 10.72 -10.93
N SER A 53 -8.36 11.46 -11.36
CA SER A 53 -8.47 12.64 -12.21
C SER A 53 -7.97 12.36 -13.63
N PRO A 54 -8.33 13.20 -14.62
CA PRO A 54 -7.75 13.10 -15.96
C PRO A 54 -6.21 13.22 -15.99
N ALA A 55 -5.63 13.90 -15.00
CA ALA A 55 -4.18 13.98 -14.86
C ALA A 55 -3.55 12.62 -14.47
N ASP A 56 -4.27 11.80 -13.70
CA ASP A 56 -3.83 10.44 -13.37
C ASP A 56 -3.79 9.55 -14.61
N LEU A 57 -4.79 9.66 -15.50
CA LEU A 57 -4.78 8.93 -16.78
C LEU A 57 -3.57 9.30 -17.61
N ARG A 58 -3.29 10.60 -17.73
CA ARG A 58 -2.11 11.07 -18.46
C ARG A 58 -0.83 10.56 -17.84
N GLN A 59 -0.70 10.65 -16.51
CA GLN A 59 0.49 10.12 -15.82
C GLN A 59 0.64 8.62 -16.08
N TRP A 60 -0.45 7.86 -15.99
CA TRP A 60 -0.42 6.42 -16.21
C TRP A 60 0.02 6.04 -17.64
N LEU A 61 -0.38 6.84 -18.64
CA LEU A 61 0.00 6.63 -20.04
C LEU A 61 1.42 7.12 -20.38
N ASP A 62 1.85 8.23 -19.79
CA ASP A 62 3.09 8.92 -20.15
C ASP A 62 4.31 8.47 -19.31
N ASP A 63 4.10 7.83 -18.15
CA ASP A 63 5.19 7.52 -17.20
C ASP A 63 5.97 6.26 -17.63
N PRO A 64 7.25 6.38 -18.03
CA PRO A 64 8.06 5.22 -18.42
C PRO A 64 8.35 4.26 -17.26
N ALA A 65 8.19 4.72 -16.02
CA ALA A 65 8.30 3.89 -14.83
C ALA A 65 7.02 3.12 -14.53
N ALA A 66 5.91 3.40 -15.22
CA ALA A 66 4.66 2.70 -15.01
C ALA A 66 4.75 1.23 -15.46
N ARG A 67 4.19 0.34 -14.64
CA ARG A 67 3.99 -1.08 -14.97
C ARG A 67 2.56 -1.44 -14.62
N SER A 68 1.89 -2.15 -15.51
CA SER A 68 0.48 -2.47 -15.33
C SER A 68 0.17 -3.92 -15.61
N TRP A 69 -0.84 -4.41 -14.90
CA TRP A 69 -1.44 -5.71 -15.13
C TRP A 69 -2.94 -5.54 -15.30
N ARG A 70 -3.50 -6.40 -16.15
CA ARG A 70 -4.92 -6.48 -16.42
C ARG A 70 -5.40 -7.87 -16.05
N ALA A 71 -6.48 -7.93 -15.28
CA ALA A 71 -7.26 -9.14 -15.08
C ALA A 71 -8.46 -9.13 -16.02
N ARG A 72 -8.65 -10.22 -16.76
CA ARG A 72 -9.79 -10.40 -17.67
C ARG A 72 -10.53 -11.72 -17.43
N ILE A 73 -11.82 -11.73 -17.74
CA ILE A 73 -12.63 -12.94 -17.90
C ILE A 73 -13.25 -12.86 -19.30
N GLY A 74 -12.87 -13.77 -20.20
CA GLY A 74 -13.15 -13.60 -21.64
C GLY A 74 -12.55 -12.27 -22.15
N ASP A 75 -13.33 -11.46 -22.87
CA ASP A 75 -12.92 -10.13 -23.36
C ASP A 75 -13.20 -8.99 -22.37
N GLN A 76 -13.65 -9.30 -21.15
CA GLN A 76 -14.00 -8.31 -20.16
C GLN A 76 -12.85 -8.03 -19.20
N THR A 77 -12.41 -6.76 -19.15
CA THR A 77 -11.51 -6.27 -18.09
C THR A 77 -12.27 -6.24 -16.77
N VAL A 78 -11.81 -7.03 -15.79
CA VAL A 78 -12.41 -7.14 -14.45
C VAL A 78 -11.51 -6.62 -13.35
N GLY A 79 -10.25 -6.34 -13.65
CA GLY A 79 -9.33 -5.73 -12.71
C GLY A 79 -8.14 -5.09 -13.40
N VAL A 80 -7.57 -4.11 -12.73
CA VAL A 80 -6.39 -3.38 -13.18
C VAL A 80 -5.49 -3.11 -11.98
N LEU A 81 -4.19 -3.31 -12.19
CA LEU A 81 -3.13 -2.95 -11.27
C LEU A 81 -2.21 -1.96 -11.98
N TRP A 82 -1.96 -0.81 -11.37
CA TRP A 82 -1.00 0.17 -11.82
C TRP A 82 0.08 0.35 -10.76
N CYS A 83 1.32 0.10 -11.15
CA CYS A 83 2.51 0.28 -10.35
C CYS A 83 3.45 1.31 -10.99
N ALA A 84 4.36 1.85 -10.19
CA ALA A 84 5.46 2.70 -10.62
C ALA A 84 6.79 2.16 -10.07
N LEU A 85 7.82 2.08 -10.90
CA LEU A 85 9.19 1.85 -10.47
C LEU A 85 9.72 3.13 -9.82
N GLU A 86 10.21 3.01 -8.59
CA GLU A 86 10.73 4.11 -7.80
C GLU A 86 12.11 3.75 -7.20
N GLY A 87 12.77 4.73 -6.61
CA GLY A 87 14.09 4.59 -5.98
C GLY A 87 15.25 4.54 -6.98
N GLY A 88 16.32 3.81 -6.67
CA GLY A 88 17.53 3.78 -7.51
C GLY A 88 18.32 5.10 -7.53
N LEU A 89 18.18 5.92 -6.48
CA LEU A 89 18.84 7.21 -6.39
C LEU A 89 20.31 7.05 -5.95
N PRO A 90 21.22 7.91 -6.44
CA PRO A 90 22.59 7.95 -5.90
C PRO A 90 22.59 8.24 -4.39
N ASP A 91 23.53 7.65 -3.66
CA ASP A 91 23.62 7.76 -2.20
C ASP A 91 23.59 9.22 -1.70
N GLU A 92 24.34 10.12 -2.35
CA GLU A 92 24.37 11.55 -1.99
C GLU A 92 22.99 12.19 -2.10
N LEU A 93 22.24 11.85 -3.15
CA LEU A 93 20.89 12.38 -3.35
C LEU A 93 19.91 11.79 -2.34
N ALA A 94 20.03 10.49 -2.05
CA ALA A 94 19.22 9.82 -1.03
C ALA A 94 19.43 10.44 0.36
N GLN A 95 20.66 10.82 0.71
CA GLN A 95 20.97 11.56 1.94
C GLN A 95 20.29 12.93 1.96
N GLN A 96 20.38 13.70 0.87
CA GLN A 96 19.71 15.01 0.77
C GLN A 96 18.19 14.90 0.91
N VAL A 97 17.60 13.85 0.35
CA VAL A 97 16.18 13.51 0.49
C VAL A 97 15.83 13.17 1.94
N SER A 98 16.65 12.35 2.61
CA SER A 98 16.44 12.01 4.02
C SER A 98 16.52 13.23 4.94
N LEU A 99 17.42 14.17 4.65
CA LEU A 99 17.50 15.47 5.33
C LEU A 99 16.35 16.44 4.99
N GLY A 100 15.46 16.07 4.06
CA GLY A 100 14.35 16.92 3.62
C GLY A 100 14.76 18.13 2.77
N THR A 101 16.02 18.18 2.32
CA THR A 101 16.57 19.29 1.51
C THR A 101 16.26 19.15 0.01
N ARG A 102 15.88 17.93 -0.42
CA ARG A 102 15.47 17.64 -1.79
C ARG A 102 14.19 16.83 -1.83
N ARG A 103 13.40 17.07 -2.89
CA ARG A 103 12.21 16.30 -3.24
C ARG A 103 12.29 15.88 -4.69
N ILE A 104 12.24 14.57 -4.94
CA ILE A 104 12.36 13.97 -6.28
C ILE A 104 10.96 13.60 -6.78
N ARG A 105 10.63 14.02 -8.00
CA ARG A 105 9.34 13.71 -8.63
C ARG A 105 9.31 12.25 -9.05
N GLY A 106 8.20 11.56 -8.76
CA GLY A 106 8.01 10.15 -9.15
C GLY A 106 8.55 9.12 -8.14
N HIS A 107 9.12 9.53 -7.01
CA HIS A 107 9.73 8.62 -6.03
C HIS A 107 8.99 8.69 -4.67
N LEU A 108 7.66 8.58 -4.66
CA LEU A 108 6.82 8.91 -3.50
C LEU A 108 7.15 8.08 -2.27
N LEU A 109 7.09 6.75 -2.39
CA LEU A 109 7.29 5.85 -1.25
C LEU A 109 8.75 5.85 -0.74
N PRO A 110 9.78 5.64 -1.58
CA PRO A 110 11.16 5.66 -1.11
C PRO A 110 11.56 6.99 -0.48
N GLN A 111 11.13 8.12 -1.06
CA GLN A 111 11.35 9.43 -0.44
C GLN A 111 10.66 9.54 0.91
N SER A 112 9.40 9.08 1.02
CA SER A 112 8.64 9.14 2.27
C SER A 112 9.33 8.34 3.39
N LEU A 113 9.82 7.14 3.06
CA LEU A 113 10.59 6.32 4.00
C LEU A 113 11.94 6.97 4.36
N ALA A 114 12.63 7.58 3.38
CA ALA A 114 13.88 8.27 3.63
C ALA A 114 13.71 9.50 4.53
N SER A 115 12.72 10.36 4.26
CA SER A 115 12.55 11.64 4.96
C SER A 115 11.78 11.51 6.28
N HIS A 116 10.82 10.60 6.39
CA HIS A 116 9.96 10.50 7.58
C HIS A 116 10.31 9.32 8.47
N SER A 117 10.80 8.21 7.90
CA SER A 117 11.27 7.07 8.70
C SER A 117 12.77 7.17 8.98
N GLY A 118 13.51 8.02 8.26
CA GLY A 118 14.94 8.28 8.50
C GLY A 118 15.88 7.26 7.85
N TYR A 119 15.43 6.56 6.81
CA TYR A 119 16.21 5.50 6.14
C TYR A 119 16.53 5.91 4.69
N PRO A 120 17.64 6.64 4.44
CA PRO A 120 18.04 7.03 3.09
C PRO A 120 18.18 5.84 2.13
N GLU A 121 18.51 4.65 2.65
CA GLU A 121 18.63 3.43 1.87
C GLU A 121 17.34 3.08 1.11
N ALA A 122 16.17 3.48 1.63
CA ALA A 122 14.90 3.32 0.90
C ALA A 122 14.92 4.03 -0.46
N ALA A 123 15.58 5.19 -0.55
CA ALA A 123 15.74 5.95 -1.79
C ALA A 123 16.80 5.37 -2.73
N VAL A 124 17.79 4.67 -2.19
CA VAL A 124 18.84 3.99 -2.96
C VAL A 124 18.31 2.72 -3.59
N LEU A 125 17.56 1.92 -2.83
CA LEU A 125 16.97 0.66 -3.31
C LEU A 125 15.92 0.92 -4.40
N ARG A 126 15.71 -0.08 -5.27
CA ARG A 126 14.70 -0.04 -6.33
C ARG A 126 13.40 -0.64 -5.81
N GLY A 127 12.34 0.14 -5.79
CA GLY A 127 11.02 -0.29 -5.34
C GLY A 127 10.02 -0.36 -6.49
N LEU A 128 9.08 -1.30 -6.42
CA LEU A 128 7.85 -1.27 -7.21
C LEU A 128 6.71 -0.82 -6.31
N ARG A 129 6.20 0.39 -6.51
CA ARG A 129 5.05 0.88 -5.75
C ARG A 129 3.76 0.58 -6.47
N VAL A 130 2.84 -0.12 -5.83
CA VAL A 130 1.45 -0.15 -6.27
C VAL A 130 0.84 1.23 -6.08
N VAL A 131 0.53 1.89 -7.18
CA VAL A 131 -0.10 3.22 -7.22
C VAL A 131 -1.60 3.08 -7.04
N ARG A 132 -2.22 2.19 -7.82
CA ARG A 132 -3.66 1.91 -7.75
C ARG A 132 -3.94 0.46 -8.07
N ILE A 133 -4.95 -0.10 -7.43
CA ILE A 133 -5.49 -1.42 -7.72
C ILE A 133 -7.01 -1.34 -7.71
N ALA A 134 -7.66 -1.82 -8.76
CA ALA A 134 -9.10 -1.87 -8.86
C ALA A 134 -9.56 -3.24 -9.35
N VAL A 135 -10.65 -3.73 -8.77
CA VAL A 135 -11.33 -4.96 -9.18
C VAL A 135 -12.81 -4.65 -9.22
N SER A 136 -13.48 -5.05 -10.30
CA SER A 136 -14.93 -4.90 -10.47
C SER A 136 -15.68 -5.46 -9.28
N ASP A 137 -16.66 -4.72 -8.79
CA ASP A 137 -17.47 -5.02 -7.61
C ASP A 137 -18.07 -6.43 -7.65
N GLU A 138 -18.45 -6.87 -8.84
CA GLU A 138 -19.12 -8.14 -9.09
C GLU A 138 -18.22 -9.35 -8.82
N VAL A 139 -16.91 -9.18 -8.94
CA VAL A 139 -15.90 -10.22 -8.73
C VAL A 139 -14.90 -9.86 -7.61
N ARG A 140 -15.23 -8.86 -6.78
CA ARG A 140 -14.44 -8.57 -5.57
C ARG A 140 -14.44 -9.78 -4.63
N ARG A 141 -13.38 -9.87 -3.83
CA ARG A 141 -13.15 -10.97 -2.85
C ARG A 141 -12.98 -12.37 -3.48
N ALA A 142 -12.86 -12.48 -4.80
CA ALA A 142 -12.51 -13.72 -5.51
C ALA A 142 -10.98 -13.94 -5.67
N GLY A 143 -10.14 -13.21 -4.91
CA GLY A 143 -8.67 -13.35 -4.98
C GLY A 143 -8.00 -12.68 -6.20
N ILE A 144 -8.76 -12.01 -7.08
CA ILE A 144 -8.22 -11.36 -8.29
C ILE A 144 -7.17 -10.30 -7.94
N GLY A 145 -7.45 -9.44 -6.95
CA GLY A 145 -6.51 -8.40 -6.53
C GLY A 145 -5.19 -8.97 -6.02
N GLN A 146 -5.26 -10.00 -5.17
CA GLN A 146 -4.07 -10.72 -4.69
C GLN A 146 -3.30 -11.34 -5.84
N SER A 147 -4.00 -11.94 -6.81
CA SER A 147 -3.37 -12.59 -7.97
C SER A 147 -2.65 -11.57 -8.87
N MET A 148 -3.20 -10.36 -9.05
CA MET A 148 -2.50 -9.27 -9.75
C MET A 148 -1.26 -8.81 -8.97
N VAL A 149 -1.35 -8.71 -7.64
CA VAL A 149 -0.19 -8.38 -6.80
C VAL A 149 0.90 -9.46 -6.87
N GLN A 150 0.52 -10.74 -6.95
CA GLN A 150 1.47 -11.83 -7.18
C GLN A 150 2.15 -11.73 -8.55
N ALA A 151 1.41 -11.36 -9.60
CA ALA A 151 2.00 -11.12 -10.91
C ALA A 151 3.02 -9.96 -10.90
N ALA A 152 2.70 -8.86 -10.20
CA ALA A 152 3.63 -7.75 -10.00
C ALA A 152 4.86 -8.15 -9.17
N ARG A 153 4.69 -9.04 -8.18
CA ARG A 153 5.78 -9.59 -7.38
C ARG A 153 6.71 -10.48 -8.22
N ALA A 154 6.15 -11.31 -9.10
CA ALA A 154 6.95 -12.13 -10.02
C ALA A 154 7.80 -11.25 -10.93
N TYR A 155 7.20 -10.21 -11.52
CA TYR A 155 7.94 -9.20 -12.29
C TYR A 155 9.04 -8.51 -11.48
N ALA A 156 8.76 -8.12 -10.23
CA ALA A 156 9.75 -7.47 -9.37
C ALA A 156 10.98 -8.36 -9.14
N ALA A 157 10.78 -9.67 -8.93
CA ALA A 157 11.86 -10.63 -8.78
C ALA A 157 12.70 -10.78 -10.06
N GLU A 158 12.09 -10.71 -11.24
CA GLU A 158 12.78 -10.80 -12.53
C GLU A 158 13.57 -9.52 -12.89
N GLN A 159 13.24 -8.38 -12.29
CA GLN A 159 13.76 -7.06 -12.67
C GLN A 159 14.73 -6.46 -11.64
N ASP A 160 15.24 -7.28 -10.72
CA ASP A 160 16.12 -6.87 -9.62
C ASP A 160 15.52 -5.69 -8.83
N VAL A 161 14.23 -5.79 -8.51
CA VAL A 161 13.54 -4.86 -7.61
C VAL A 161 13.66 -5.37 -6.18
N ASP A 162 14.08 -4.49 -5.28
CA ASP A 162 14.38 -4.83 -3.90
C ASP A 162 13.15 -5.06 -3.04
N TYR A 163 12.06 -4.34 -3.30
CA TYR A 163 10.81 -4.45 -2.55
C TYR A 163 9.58 -4.03 -3.37
N LEU A 164 8.42 -4.59 -3.00
CA LEU A 164 7.11 -4.08 -3.41
C LEU A 164 6.53 -3.24 -2.28
N GLY A 165 5.84 -2.15 -2.58
CA GLY A 165 5.16 -1.38 -1.55
C GLY A 165 3.93 -0.63 -2.04
N THR A 166 3.25 0.01 -1.10
CA THR A 166 2.06 0.82 -1.38
C THR A 166 1.94 1.98 -0.38
N SER A 167 1.15 2.98 -0.75
CA SER A 167 0.79 4.11 0.11
C SER A 167 -0.69 4.42 -0.15
N PHE A 168 -1.53 4.33 0.88
CA PHE A 168 -2.98 4.48 0.76
C PHE A 168 -3.55 5.20 1.99
N GLY A 169 -4.80 5.67 1.90
CA GLY A 169 -5.51 6.18 3.08
C GLY A 169 -5.88 5.03 4.01
N GLY A 170 -5.44 5.10 5.27
CA GLY A 170 -5.52 4.01 6.22
C GLY A 170 -6.97 3.62 6.53
N SER A 171 -7.36 2.42 6.06
CA SER A 171 -8.61 1.75 6.41
C SER A 171 -8.34 0.28 6.76
N ALA A 172 -9.17 -0.29 7.64
CA ALA A 172 -9.00 -1.67 8.10
C ALA A 172 -9.10 -2.69 6.95
N ASP A 173 -10.01 -2.46 6.00
CA ASP A 173 -10.20 -3.33 4.84
C ASP A 173 -8.97 -3.37 3.91
N LEU A 174 -8.38 -2.19 3.64
CA LEU A 174 -7.18 -2.12 2.81
C LEU A 174 -5.96 -2.67 3.55
N LEU A 175 -5.82 -2.41 4.85
CA LEU A 175 -4.77 -3.02 5.67
C LEU A 175 -4.83 -4.55 5.56
N ALA A 176 -6.00 -5.15 5.83
CA ALA A 176 -6.19 -6.59 5.76
C ALA A 176 -5.87 -7.14 4.36
N PHE A 177 -6.30 -6.45 3.30
CA PHE A 177 -5.97 -6.82 1.93
C PHE A 177 -4.45 -6.86 1.69
N TRP A 178 -3.72 -5.80 2.06
CA TRP A 178 -2.28 -5.74 1.84
C TRP A 178 -1.50 -6.74 2.71
N GLN A 179 -1.97 -7.01 3.94
CA GLN A 179 -1.45 -8.10 4.78
C GLN A 179 -1.61 -9.46 4.11
N THR A 180 -2.77 -9.74 3.50
CA THR A 180 -2.97 -11.00 2.75
C THR A 180 -2.07 -11.12 1.52
N CYS A 181 -1.62 -9.98 0.98
CA CYS A 181 -0.62 -9.93 -0.10
C CYS A 181 0.83 -10.07 0.42
N GLY A 182 1.03 -10.18 1.73
CA GLY A 182 2.34 -10.31 2.37
C GLY A 182 3.10 -9.00 2.54
N LEU A 183 2.41 -7.84 2.48
CA LEU A 183 3.01 -6.56 2.81
C LEU A 183 2.83 -6.27 4.31
N HIS A 184 3.77 -5.52 4.87
CA HIS A 184 3.83 -5.18 6.29
C HIS A 184 3.89 -3.68 6.50
N VAL A 185 3.29 -3.21 7.59
CA VAL A 185 3.24 -1.79 7.97
C VAL A 185 4.63 -1.28 8.30
N VAL A 186 5.05 -0.23 7.59
CA VAL A 186 6.34 0.45 7.81
C VAL A 186 6.19 1.90 8.22
N ARG A 187 5.04 2.53 7.96
CA ARG A 187 4.81 3.92 8.36
C ARG A 187 3.33 4.28 8.41
N VAL A 188 2.97 5.02 9.45
CA VAL A 188 1.70 5.76 9.54
C VAL A 188 2.02 7.26 9.45
N GLY A 189 1.33 7.99 8.57
CA GLY A 189 1.46 9.44 8.44
C GLY A 189 0.96 10.16 9.69
N LEU A 190 1.53 11.33 9.98
CA LEU A 190 1.18 12.11 11.19
C LEU A 190 -0.03 13.02 11.01
N GLN A 191 -0.37 13.34 9.76
CA GLN A 191 -1.47 14.22 9.42
C GLN A 191 -2.49 13.46 8.57
N GLN A 192 -3.76 13.65 8.90
CA GLN A 192 -4.85 13.20 8.05
C GLN A 192 -4.83 13.97 6.74
N GLU A 193 -5.10 13.30 5.63
CA GLU A 193 -5.30 14.01 4.38
C GLU A 193 -6.60 14.82 4.46
N ALA A 194 -6.52 16.11 4.13
CA ALA A 194 -7.67 17.03 4.19
C ALA A 194 -8.88 16.58 3.35
N SER A 195 -8.68 15.69 2.38
CA SER A 195 -9.72 15.21 1.48
C SER A 195 -10.42 13.92 1.93
N SER A 196 -9.72 12.99 2.61
CA SER A 196 -10.32 11.74 3.12
C SER A 196 -10.56 11.76 4.62
N GLY A 197 -9.84 12.59 5.37
CA GLY A 197 -9.75 12.46 6.82
C GLY A 197 -8.97 11.23 7.28
N GLU A 198 -8.34 10.48 6.36
CA GLU A 198 -7.59 9.27 6.67
C GLU A 198 -6.11 9.59 6.87
N TYR A 199 -5.45 8.84 7.75
CA TYR A 199 -4.00 8.88 7.87
C TYR A 199 -3.35 8.07 6.75
N PRO A 200 -2.34 8.60 6.03
CA PRO A 200 -1.60 7.81 5.06
C PRO A 200 -0.94 6.60 5.72
N LEU A 201 -1.18 5.41 5.20
CA LEU A 201 -0.57 4.17 5.63
C LEU A 201 0.33 3.63 4.52
N GLN A 202 1.55 3.25 4.89
CA GLN A 202 2.54 2.71 3.97
C GLN A 202 2.98 1.33 4.40
N MET A 203 3.00 0.42 3.42
CA MET A 203 3.33 -0.97 3.62
C MET A 203 4.31 -1.44 2.56
N VAL A 204 5.22 -2.36 2.92
CA VAL A 204 6.22 -2.93 2.00
C VAL A 204 6.42 -4.42 2.25
N ALA A 205 6.94 -5.10 1.25
CA ALA A 205 7.44 -6.47 1.32
C ALA A 205 8.82 -6.52 0.65
N GLY A 206 9.87 -6.85 1.41
CA GLY A 206 11.23 -7.00 0.90
C GLY A 206 11.45 -8.30 0.13
N PHE A 207 12.11 -8.23 -1.04
CA PHE A 207 12.40 -9.38 -1.91
C PHE A 207 13.89 -9.67 -2.04
N SER A 208 14.71 -8.62 -2.17
CA SER A 208 16.16 -8.76 -2.07
C SER A 208 16.57 -8.84 -0.59
N GLN A 209 17.83 -9.20 -0.33
CA GLN A 209 18.35 -9.16 1.04
C GLN A 209 18.29 -7.73 1.59
N ALA A 210 18.71 -6.74 0.80
CA ALA A 210 18.68 -5.34 1.20
C ALA A 210 17.24 -4.83 1.44
N GLY A 211 16.28 -5.24 0.61
CA GLY A 211 14.87 -4.92 0.79
C GLY A 211 14.28 -5.50 2.09
N ARG A 212 14.61 -6.77 2.41
CA ARG A 212 14.19 -7.40 3.68
C ARG A 212 14.84 -6.73 4.89
N ASP A 213 16.12 -6.38 4.79
CA ASP A 213 16.84 -5.69 5.86
C ASP A 213 16.28 -4.28 6.11
N LEU A 214 15.92 -3.55 5.05
CA LEU A 214 15.24 -2.26 5.14
C LEU A 214 13.88 -2.41 5.83
N GLU A 215 13.05 -3.34 5.36
CA GLU A 215 11.74 -3.62 5.94
C GLU A 215 11.86 -3.91 7.45
N GLY A 216 12.70 -4.88 7.82
CA GLY A 216 12.87 -5.28 9.21
C GLY A 216 13.34 -4.12 10.10
N ARG A 217 14.30 -3.32 9.64
CA ARG A 217 14.81 -2.16 10.40
C ARG A 217 13.72 -1.11 10.62
N ILE A 218 12.94 -0.75 9.59
CA ILE A 218 11.87 0.23 9.74
C ILE A 218 10.78 -0.30 10.66
N ARG A 219 10.37 -1.56 10.50
CA ARG A 219 9.33 -2.18 11.33
C ARG A 219 9.71 -2.26 12.79
N ASN A 220 10.93 -2.68 13.10
CA ASN A 220 11.43 -2.73 14.48
C ASN A 220 11.46 -1.32 15.09
N ARG A 221 11.96 -0.33 14.34
CA ARG A 221 11.99 1.06 14.82
C ARG A 221 10.61 1.64 15.07
N LEU A 222 9.64 1.31 14.21
CA LEU A 222 8.24 1.71 14.40
C LEU A 222 7.64 1.03 15.64
N ALA A 223 7.87 -0.28 15.82
CA ALA A 223 7.40 -1.04 16.97
C ALA A 223 7.96 -0.50 18.30
N ASP A 224 9.27 -0.24 18.37
CA ASP A 224 9.94 0.31 19.55
C ASP A 224 9.34 1.64 20.01
N HIS A 225 8.84 2.44 19.06
CA HIS A 225 8.26 3.74 19.36
C HIS A 225 6.73 3.73 19.39
N TRP A 226 6.08 2.64 19.01
CA TRP A 226 4.65 2.60 18.72
C TRP A 226 3.83 3.09 19.92
N LEU A 227 4.06 2.50 21.09
CA LEU A 227 3.33 2.82 22.32
C LEU A 227 3.58 4.25 22.81
N THR A 228 4.75 4.82 22.51
CA THR A 228 5.10 6.21 22.86
C THR A 228 4.44 7.21 21.91
N LEU A 229 4.42 6.90 20.61
CA LEU A 229 3.92 7.81 19.57
C LEU A 229 2.39 7.78 19.45
N LEU A 230 1.77 6.62 19.73
CA LEU A 230 0.34 6.39 19.54
C LEU A 230 -0.56 7.40 20.26
N PRO A 231 -0.41 7.67 21.57
CA PRO A 231 -1.28 8.60 22.28
C PRO A 231 -1.16 10.04 21.79
N GLY A 232 0.00 10.42 21.25
CA GLY A 232 0.28 11.79 20.81
C GLY A 232 -0.11 12.08 19.36
N ASN A 233 0.13 11.13 18.45
CA ASN A 233 0.05 11.38 17.01
C ASN A 233 -1.22 10.86 16.34
N TRP A 234 -1.85 9.83 16.92
CA TRP A 234 -2.86 9.03 16.23
C TRP A 234 -4.11 8.80 17.07
N GLN A 235 -4.52 9.80 17.84
CA GLN A 235 -5.75 9.77 18.65
C GLN A 235 -7.01 9.54 17.81
N GLY A 236 -6.98 9.94 16.53
CA GLY A 236 -8.09 9.78 15.59
C GLY A 236 -8.05 8.48 14.76
N LEU A 237 -7.12 7.55 15.03
CA LEU A 237 -7.14 6.25 14.34
C LEU A 237 -8.37 5.46 14.77
N GLU A 238 -9.06 4.86 13.79
CA GLU A 238 -10.16 3.96 14.07
C GLU A 238 -9.65 2.73 14.86
N PRO A 239 -10.37 2.26 15.90
CA PRO A 239 -9.88 1.20 16.79
C PRO A 239 -9.50 -0.11 16.09
N THR A 240 -10.25 -0.54 15.07
CA THR A 240 -9.98 -1.76 14.31
C THR A 240 -8.69 -1.62 13.49
N LEU A 241 -8.49 -0.47 12.84
CA LEU A 241 -7.25 -0.16 12.14
C LEU A 241 -6.05 -0.10 13.09
N LEU A 242 -6.19 0.55 14.25
CA LEU A 242 -5.16 0.61 15.28
C LEU A 242 -4.77 -0.78 15.77
N ALA A 243 -5.76 -1.63 16.07
CA ALA A 243 -5.53 -3.02 16.48
C ALA A 243 -4.84 -3.82 15.37
N GLY A 244 -5.26 -3.65 14.11
CA GLY A 244 -4.65 -4.30 12.96
C GLY A 244 -3.19 -3.89 12.75
N ILE A 245 -2.87 -2.60 12.86
CA ILE A 245 -1.49 -2.11 12.78
C ILE A 245 -0.66 -2.67 13.94
N THR A 246 -1.17 -2.61 15.16
CA THR A 246 -0.46 -3.10 16.35
C THR A 246 -0.15 -4.60 16.25
N ALA A 247 -1.08 -5.38 15.71
CA ALA A 247 -0.89 -6.81 15.50
C ALA A 247 0.11 -7.14 14.37
N ASP A 248 0.30 -6.25 13.41
CA ASP A 248 1.26 -6.41 12.30
C ASP A 248 2.70 -6.09 12.72
N LEU A 249 2.88 -5.22 13.71
CA LEU A 249 4.20 -4.79 14.16
C LEU A 249 4.95 -5.95 14.84
N PRO A 250 6.29 -5.99 14.71
CA PRO A 250 7.13 -6.89 15.50
C PRO A 250 6.80 -6.81 16.99
N THR A 251 6.97 -7.93 17.69
CA THR A 251 6.63 -8.04 19.10
C THR A 251 7.38 -6.98 19.91
N GLY A 252 6.64 -6.21 20.70
CA GLY A 252 7.18 -5.17 21.56
C GLY A 252 7.98 -5.71 22.75
N PRO A 253 8.32 -4.84 23.72
CA PRO A 253 9.09 -5.22 24.90
C PRO A 253 8.44 -6.40 25.63
N THR A 254 9.27 -7.36 26.05
CA THR A 254 8.84 -8.51 26.84
C THR A 254 8.52 -8.09 28.26
N LEU A 255 7.41 -8.57 28.81
CA LEU A 255 7.04 -8.36 30.21
C LEU A 255 8.16 -8.87 31.13
N ASP A 256 8.60 -8.03 32.04
CA ASP A 256 9.59 -8.39 33.04
C ASP A 256 8.93 -8.96 34.32
N LYS A 257 9.74 -9.19 35.37
CA LYS A 257 9.23 -9.76 36.63
C LYS A 257 8.30 -8.80 37.38
N ASP A 258 8.53 -7.49 37.28
CA ASP A 258 7.70 -6.49 37.92
C ASP A 258 6.38 -6.32 37.18
N ASP A 259 6.38 -6.33 35.85
CA ASP A 259 5.17 -6.35 35.02
C ASP A 259 4.28 -7.54 35.37
N LEU A 260 4.87 -8.75 35.45
CA LEU A 260 4.14 -9.97 35.81
C LEU A 260 3.59 -9.93 37.24
N ARG A 261 4.31 -9.30 38.18
CA ARG A 261 3.82 -9.09 39.55
C ARG A 261 2.61 -8.17 39.55
N ASP A 262 2.68 -7.07 38.81
CA ASP A 262 1.62 -6.07 38.75
C ASP A 262 0.35 -6.64 38.12
N LEU A 263 0.48 -7.42 37.04
CA LEU A 263 -0.63 -8.19 36.45
C LEU A 263 -1.27 -9.17 37.45
N ARG A 264 -0.47 -9.91 38.22
CA ARG A 264 -1.00 -10.83 39.25
C ARG A 264 -1.76 -10.09 40.35
N ASN A 265 -1.23 -8.95 40.80
CA ASN A 265 -1.84 -8.11 41.83
C ASN A 265 -3.17 -7.50 41.38
N PHE A 266 -3.32 -7.20 40.09
CA PHE A 266 -4.57 -6.76 39.50
C PHE A 266 -5.57 -7.91 39.33
N ALA A 267 -5.15 -9.02 38.72
CA ALA A 267 -6.04 -10.15 38.41
C ALA A 267 -6.58 -10.87 39.66
N ASN A 268 -5.79 -10.94 40.74
CA ASN A 268 -6.14 -11.69 41.95
C ASN A 268 -6.28 -10.79 43.20
N GLY A 269 -6.18 -9.48 43.05
CA GLY A 269 -6.16 -8.53 44.15
C GLY A 269 -6.99 -7.28 43.89
N HIS A 270 -6.67 -6.19 44.60
CA HIS A 270 -7.41 -4.93 44.54
C HIS A 270 -6.57 -3.79 43.94
N ARG A 271 -5.50 -4.12 43.20
CA ARG A 271 -4.68 -3.09 42.54
C ARG A 271 -5.53 -2.37 41.50
N GLY A 272 -5.46 -1.04 41.46
CA GLY A 272 -6.22 -0.24 40.50
C GLY A 272 -5.70 -0.40 39.06
N PHE A 273 -6.61 -0.31 38.09
CA PHE A 273 -6.27 -0.41 36.66
C PHE A 273 -5.22 0.62 36.22
N GLN A 274 -5.40 1.88 36.61
CA GLN A 274 -4.53 3.01 36.24
C GLN A 274 -3.08 2.86 36.72
N VAL A 275 -2.83 2.08 37.78
CA VAL A 275 -1.49 1.83 38.32
C VAL A 275 -0.93 0.46 37.91
N THR A 276 -1.59 -0.20 36.95
CA THR A 276 -1.20 -1.51 36.39
C THR A 276 -0.94 -1.47 34.88
N VAL A 277 -1.33 -0.39 34.21
CA VAL A 277 -0.95 -0.18 32.80
C VAL A 277 0.56 0.06 32.70
N PRO A 278 1.26 -0.57 31.72
CA PRO A 278 2.69 -0.38 31.50
C PRO A 278 3.05 1.02 31.00
#